data_AF-X0Y0I5-F1
#
_entry.id   AF-X0Y0I5-F1
#
_cell.length_a   1.000
_cell.length_b   1.000
_cell.length_c   1.000
_cell.angle_alpha   90.00
_cell.angle_beta   90.00
_cell.angle_gamma   90.00
#
_symmetry.space_group_name_H-M   'P 1'
#
loop_
_entity.id
_entity.type
_entity.pdbx_description
1 polymer ?
#
loop_
_entity_poly.entity_id
_entity_poly.type
_entity_poly.pdbx_seq_one_letter_code
_entity_poly.pdbx_strand_id
1 'polypeptide(L)'
;MTPAEVTHLSIAEAADLIRRKKLSPIELTETCLQRIGSLDARLQAFITVTRQEALATAQQAVSAIAGGNYRGPLHGIPLALKDLFDTAG
;
A
#
# COMPACT_ATOMS: atom_id res chain seq x y z
N MET A 1 15.62 -0.47 -1.34
CA MET A 1 15.21 0.82 -1.92
C MET A 1 15.05 1.79 -0.76
N THR A 2 15.30 3.08 -0.95
CA THR A 2 15.04 4.09 0.09
C THR A 2 13.53 4.32 0.24
N PRO A 3 13.04 4.81 1.38
CA PRO A 3 11.62 5.12 1.54
C PRO A 3 11.09 6.14 0.51
N ALA A 4 11.95 7.09 0.11
CA ALA A 4 11.64 8.04 -0.94
C ALA A 4 11.49 7.35 -2.30
N GLU A 5 12.40 6.44 -2.68
CA GLU A 5 12.29 5.67 -3.93
C GLU A 5 10.99 4.88 -3.98
N VAL A 6 10.65 4.16 -2.90
CA VAL A 6 9.43 3.33 -2.82
C VAL A 6 8.16 4.16 -3.02
N THR A 7 8.07 5.34 -2.38
CA THR A 7 6.88 6.21 -2.49
C THR A 7 6.80 7.03 -3.78
N HIS A 8 7.81 6.99 -4.65
CA HIS A 8 7.79 7.64 -5.97
C HIS A 8 7.64 6.65 -7.13
N LEU A 9 7.57 5.35 -6.85
CA LEU A 9 7.21 4.36 -7.86
C LEU A 9 5.83 4.69 -8.44
N SER A 10 5.69 4.54 -9.76
CA SER A 10 4.39 4.37 -10.37
C SER A 10 3.74 3.07 -9.87
N ILE A 11 2.41 3.01 -9.95
CA ILE A 11 1.67 1.79 -9.61
C ILE A 11 2.12 0.58 -10.44
N ALA A 12 2.51 0.80 -11.70
CA ALA A 12 2.98 -0.26 -12.60
C ALA A 12 4.35 -0.81 -12.17
N GLU A 13 5.28 0.07 -11.76
CA GLU A 13 6.59 -0.34 -11.24
C GLU A 13 6.44 -1.08 -9.91
N ALA A 14 5.63 -0.56 -8.99
CA ALA A 14 5.34 -1.23 -7.71
C ALA A 14 4.72 -2.62 -7.95
N ALA A 15 3.75 -2.73 -8.86
CA ALA A 15 3.12 -3.99 -9.22
C ALA A 15 4.12 -5.01 -9.80
N ASP A 16 5.00 -4.57 -10.70
CA ASP A 16 6.02 -5.44 -11.28
C ASP A 16 7.05 -5.90 -10.23
N LEU A 17 7.47 -5.01 -9.33
CA LEU A 17 8.38 -5.34 -8.23
C LEU A 17 7.74 -6.33 -7.24
N ILE A 18 6.46 -6.13 -6.89
CA ILE A 18 5.70 -7.07 -6.04
C ILE A 18 5.58 -8.44 -6.71
N ARG A 19 5.20 -8.47 -7.99
CA ARG A 19 5.09 -9.71 -8.78
C ARG A 19 6.41 -10.47 -8.83
N ARG A 20 7.53 -9.76 -8.95
CA ARG A 20 8.90 -10.32 -8.94
C ARG A 20 9.45 -10.58 -7.54
N LYS A 21 8.66 -10.34 -6.48
CA LYS A 21 9.06 -10.48 -5.06
C LYS A 21 10.30 -9.64 -4.71
N LYS A 22 10.45 -8.48 -5.35
CA LYS A 22 11.50 -7.47 -5.10
C LYS A 22 11.06 -6.33 -4.20
N LEU A 23 9.75 -6.20 -4.00
CA LEU A 23 9.11 -5.29 -3.05
C LEU A 23 7.99 -6.06 -2.35
N SER A 24 7.91 -5.97 -1.02
CA SER A 24 6.80 -6.58 -0.28
C SER A 24 5.58 -5.64 -0.27
N PRO A 25 4.34 -6.14 -0.43
CA PRO A 25 3.13 -5.37 -0.13
C PRO A 25 3.14 -4.71 1.25
N ILE A 26 3.71 -5.38 2.27
CA ILE A 26 3.84 -4.83 3.63
C ILE A 26 4.82 -3.64 3.62
N GLU A 27 6.00 -3.83 3.02
CA GLU A 27 7.03 -2.78 2.92
C GLU A 27 6.49 -1.53 2.21
N LEU A 28 5.79 -1.72 1.09
CA LEU A 28 5.14 -0.62 0.37
C LEU A 28 4.10 0.09 1.26
N THR A 29 3.23 -0.68 1.92
CA THR A 29 2.17 -0.13 2.78
C THR A 29 2.73 0.63 3.98
N GLU A 30 3.73 0.08 4.67
CA GLU A 30 4.42 0.73 5.78
C GLU A 30 5.09 2.03 5.34
N THR A 31 5.75 2.02 4.18
CA THR A 31 6.44 3.19 3.63
C THR A 31 5.43 4.31 3.30
N CYS A 32 4.27 3.97 2.72
CA CYS A 32 3.17 4.91 2.52
C CYS A 32 2.65 5.47 3.84
N LEU A 33 2.39 4.63 4.84
CA LEU A 33 1.89 5.03 6.15
C LEU A 33 2.87 5.91 6.94
N GLN A 34 4.18 5.68 6.79
CA GLN A 34 5.21 6.54 7.36
C GLN A 34 5.21 7.92 6.70
N ARG A 35 5.07 7.98 5.37
CA ARG A 35 4.98 9.24 4.62
C ARG A 35 3.72 10.03 4.96
N ILE A 36 2.59 9.35 5.17
CA ILE A 36 1.37 9.99 5.68
C ILE A 36 1.67 10.60 7.06
N GLY A 37 2.22 9.81 7.98
CA GLY A 37 2.54 10.28 9.34
C GLY A 37 3.48 11.48 9.40
N SER A 38 4.39 11.64 8.43
CA SER A 38 5.34 12.76 8.40
C SER A 38 4.82 14.02 7.70
N LEU A 39 3.83 13.91 6.81
CA LEU A 39 3.37 15.02 5.97
C LEU A 39 1.96 15.51 6.30
N ASP A 40 1.08 14.62 6.76
CA ASP A 40 -0.36 14.88 6.74
C ASP A 40 -0.81 15.92 7.78
N ALA A 41 -0.03 16.11 8.85
CA ALA A 41 -0.25 17.21 9.80
C ALA A 41 -0.22 18.60 9.13
N ARG A 42 0.49 18.73 8.00
CA ARG A 42 0.57 19.97 7.21
C ARG A 42 -0.31 19.95 5.98
N LEU A 43 -0.45 18.80 5.32
CA LEU A 43 -1.18 18.69 4.06
C LEU A 43 -2.69 18.51 4.25
N GLN A 44 -3.10 17.93 5.38
CA GLN A 44 -4.50 17.63 5.70
C GLN A 44 -5.21 16.89 4.55
N ALA A 45 -4.53 15.89 3.99
CA ALA A 45 -5.00 15.14 2.82
C ALA A 45 -5.84 13.91 3.17
N PHE A 46 -5.68 13.35 4.38
CA PHE A 46 -6.45 12.20 4.84
C PHE A 46 -7.43 12.59 5.96
N ILE A 47 -8.65 12.03 5.88
CA ILE A 47 -9.67 12.15 6.93
C ILE A 47 -9.53 10.98 7.91
N THR A 48 -9.48 9.76 7.39
CA THR A 48 -9.32 8.54 8.18
C THR A 48 -8.22 7.68 7.56
N VAL A 49 -7.23 7.32 8.38
CA VAL A 49 -6.13 6.43 7.98
C VAL A 49 -6.36 5.06 8.62
N THR A 50 -6.74 4.07 7.80
CA THR A 50 -7.04 2.69 8.24
C THR A 50 -5.77 1.84 8.40
N ARG A 51 -4.82 2.31 9.23
CA ARG A 51 -3.48 1.70 9.39
C ARG A 51 -3.52 0.19 9.64
N GLN A 52 -4.33 -0.24 10.60
CA GLN A 52 -4.36 -1.65 11.02
C GLN A 52 -4.90 -2.55 9.91
N GLU A 53 -6.02 -2.16 9.29
CA GLU A 53 -6.64 -2.87 8.17
C GLU A 53 -5.73 -2.93 6.93
N ALA A 54 -5.05 -1.82 6.61
CA ALA A 54 -4.12 -1.75 5.50
C ALA A 54 -2.97 -2.76 5.68
N LEU A 55 -2.37 -2.81 6.87
CA LEU A 55 -1.30 -3.77 7.18
C LEU A 55 -1.80 -5.22 7.20
N ALA A 56 -2.98 -5.48 7.76
CA ALA A 56 -3.57 -6.81 7.75
C ALA A 56 -3.83 -7.31 6.32
N THR A 57 -4.37 -6.44 5.45
CA THR A 57 -4.63 -6.75 4.04
C THR A 57 -3.33 -6.96 3.26
N ALA A 58 -2.30 -6.15 3.52
CA ALA A 58 -0.98 -6.34 2.92
C ALA A 58 -0.35 -7.68 3.33
N GLN A 59 -0.50 -8.10 4.59
CA GLN A 59 -0.04 -9.40 5.07
C GLN A 59 -0.75 -10.57 4.37
N GLN A 60 -2.07 -10.46 4.16
CA GLN A 60 -2.84 -11.45 3.39
C GLN A 60 -2.35 -11.51 1.94
N ALA A 61 -2.07 -10.37 1.32
CA ALA A 61 -1.52 -10.31 -0.03
C ALA A 61 -0.14 -10.98 -0.10
N VAL A 62 0.75 -10.74 0.85
CA VAL A 62 2.05 -11.43 0.94
C VAL A 62 1.86 -12.96 0.94
N SER A 63 1.02 -13.48 1.82
CA SER A 63 0.78 -14.93 1.92
C SER A 63 0.17 -15.50 0.64
N ALA A 64 -0.81 -14.83 0.05
CA ALA A 64 -1.45 -15.27 -1.19
C ALA A 64 -0.48 -15.27 -2.39
N ILE A 65 0.34 -14.22 -2.53
CA ILE A 65 1.34 -14.10 -3.60
C ILE A 65 2.45 -15.14 -3.42
N ALA A 66 2.90 -15.36 -2.18
CA ALA A 66 3.89 -16.40 -1.88
C ALA A 66 3.37 -17.79 -2.25
N GLY A 67 2.08 -18.06 -2.02
CA GLY A 67 1.39 -19.30 -2.38
C GLY A 67 0.97 -19.42 -3.85
N GLY A 68 1.38 -18.48 -4.73
CA GLY A 68 1.08 -18.54 -6.17
C GLY A 68 -0.30 -18.01 -6.57
N ASN A 69 -1.12 -17.54 -5.62
CA ASN A 69 -2.42 -16.94 -5.89
C ASN A 69 -2.30 -15.43 -6.20
N TYR A 70 -1.56 -15.09 -7.25
CA TYR A 70 -1.43 -13.70 -7.69
C TYR A 70 -2.65 -13.26 -8.49
N ARG A 71 -3.44 -12.33 -7.94
CA ARG A 71 -4.73 -11.88 -8.50
C ARG A 71 -4.61 -10.83 -9.63
N GLY A 72 -3.39 -10.42 -9.99
CA GLY A 72 -3.13 -9.43 -11.03
C GLY A 72 -2.47 -8.14 -10.51
N PRO A 73 -2.31 -7.13 -11.38
CA PRO A 73 -1.43 -5.96 -11.14
C PRO A 73 -1.71 -5.16 -9.86
N LEU A 74 -2.95 -5.15 -9.37
CA LEU A 74 -3.31 -4.41 -8.15
C LEU A 74 -3.17 -5.25 -6.86
N HIS A 75 -2.79 -6.52 -6.96
CA HIS A 75 -2.68 -7.39 -5.79
C HIS A 75 -1.48 -6.97 -4.92
N GLY A 76 -1.79 -6.43 -3.72
CA GLY A 76 -0.79 -5.93 -2.78
C GLY A 76 -0.46 -4.44 -2.92
N ILE A 77 -1.19 -3.70 -3.75
CA ILE A 77 -1.04 -2.24 -3.88
C ILE A 77 -1.94 -1.54 -2.83
N PRO A 78 -1.40 -0.63 -2.00
CA PRO A 78 -2.21 0.18 -1.10
C PRO A 78 -3.03 1.22 -1.89
N LEU A 79 -4.24 1.52 -1.40
CA LEU A 79 -5.16 2.45 -2.03
C LEU A 79 -5.60 3.52 -1.02
N ALA A 80 -5.65 4.78 -1.48
CA ALA A 80 -6.35 5.85 -0.79
C ALA A 80 -7.63 6.16 -1.57
N LEU A 81 -8.77 6.20 -0.87
CA LEU A 81 -10.07 6.50 -1.46
C LEU A 81 -10.48 7.93 -1.10
N LYS A 82 -11.07 8.62 -2.08
CA LYS A 82 -11.69 9.92 -1.81
C LYS A 82 -12.98 9.68 -1.03
N ASP A 83 -13.14 10.41 0.07
CA ASP A 83 -14.26 10.28 1.00
C ASP A 83 -15.55 10.90 0.44
N LEU A 84 -16.08 10.26 -0.61
CA LEU A 84 -17.34 10.59 -1.28
C LEU A 84 -18.29 9.38 -1.32
N PHE A 85 -17.89 8.27 -0.72
CA PHE A 85 -18.57 6.99 -0.78
C PHE A 85 -18.55 6.35 0.58
N ASP A 86 -19.62 5.64 0.92
CA ASP A 86 -19.70 4.90 2.17
C ASP A 86 -18.68 3.75 2.18
N THR A 87 -17.96 3.62 3.29
CA THR A 87 -17.08 2.49 3.58
C THR A 87 -17.58 1.75 4.82
N ALA A 88 -17.51 0.42 4.81
CA ALA A 88 -17.89 -0.38 5.97
C ALA A 88 -16.94 -0.14 7.16
N GLY A 89 -17.48 -0.15 8.38
CA GLY A 89 -16.77 0.04 9.65
C GLY A 89 -17.56 -0.51 10.84
#